data_AF-I4BYX7-F1
#
_entry.id   AF-I4BYX7-F1
#
_cell.length_a   1.000
_cell.length_b   1.000
_cell.length_c   1.000
_cell.angle_alpha   90.00
_cell.angle_beta   90.00
_cell.angle_gamma   90.00
#
_symmetry.space_group_name_H-M   'P 1'
#
loop_
_entity.id
_entity.type
_entity.pdbx_description
1 polymer ?
#
loop_
_entity_poly.entity_id
_entity_poly.type
_entity_poly.pdbx_seq_one_letter_code
_entity_poly.pdbx_strand_id
1 'polypeptide(L)'
;MGHYWKIKCPVCGAETMSSKEEGLKVECSHFGRFVPEQSLVIYYNDLGEEIPVRLDDVGQACYKFTCPICSENIEACATMGAHQYYVKTNCTHFITLRRGENDKITAIFYDSFNNAYPVEVG
;
A
#
# COMPACT_ATOMS: atom_id res chain seq x y z
N MET A 1 -9.11 -9.51 4.25
CA MET A 1 -7.95 -9.70 3.35
C MET A 1 -6.79 -8.87 3.91
N GLY A 2 -5.56 -9.02 3.40
CA GLY A 2 -4.39 -8.32 3.94
C GLY A 2 -4.02 -7.12 3.08
N HIS A 3 -3.41 -6.08 3.67
CA HIS A 3 -2.63 -5.14 2.87
C HIS A 3 -1.47 -5.87 2.20
N TYR A 4 -0.96 -5.30 1.12
CA TYR A 4 0.32 -5.67 0.55
C TYR A 4 1.26 -4.46 0.60
N TRP A 5 2.54 -4.73 0.55
CA TRP A 5 3.58 -3.72 0.55
C TRP A 5 4.03 -3.44 -0.88
N LYS A 6 4.17 -2.16 -1.22
CA LYS A 6 4.99 -1.69 -2.32
C LYS A 6 6.24 -1.05 -1.74
N ILE A 7 7.41 -1.57 -2.10
CA ILE A 7 8.70 -1.17 -1.54
C ILE A 7 9.56 -0.69 -2.69
N LYS A 8 9.88 0.60 -2.71
CA LYS A 8 10.68 1.22 -3.76
C LYS A 8 12.17 1.14 -3.41
N CYS A 9 12.96 0.53 -4.27
CA CYS A 9 14.41 0.51 -4.11
C CYS A 9 14.97 1.94 -4.23
N PRO A 10 15.75 2.43 -3.24
CA PRO A 10 16.32 3.77 -3.30
C PRO A 10 17.47 3.90 -4.30
N VAL A 11 18.05 2.78 -4.74
CA VAL A 11 19.21 2.77 -5.67
C VAL A 11 18.75 2.86 -7.13
N CYS A 12 17.85 1.97 -7.55
CA CYS A 12 17.40 1.88 -8.95
C CYS A 12 15.94 2.29 -9.19
N GLY A 13 15.16 2.54 -8.13
CA GLY A 13 13.76 2.95 -8.23
C GLY A 13 12.76 1.83 -8.54
N ALA A 14 13.23 0.59 -8.75
CA ALA A 14 12.37 -0.58 -8.96
C ALA A 14 11.46 -0.85 -7.75
N GLU A 15 10.29 -1.44 -7.99
CA GLU A 15 9.31 -1.73 -6.95
C GLU A 15 9.30 -3.22 -6.63
N THR A 16 9.53 -3.55 -5.35
CA THR A 16 9.31 -4.88 -4.79
C THR A 16 7.92 -4.93 -4.17
N MET A 17 7.16 -5.99 -4.47
CA MET A 17 5.84 -6.21 -3.86
C MET A 17 5.90 -7.33 -2.82
N SER A 18 5.23 -7.16 -1.68
CA SER A 18 5.08 -8.24 -0.68
C SER A 18 3.62 -8.38 -0.23
N SER A 19 3.03 -9.56 -0.38
CA SER A 19 1.69 -9.86 0.12
C SER A 19 1.65 -11.20 0.84
N LYS A 20 0.63 -11.42 1.68
CA LYS A 20 0.43 -12.72 2.34
C LYS A 20 0.10 -13.84 1.35
N GLU A 21 -0.55 -13.50 0.24
CA GLU A 21 -1.06 -14.45 -0.74
C GLU A 21 0.01 -14.84 -1.77
N GLU A 22 0.81 -13.88 -2.23
CA GLU A 22 1.76 -14.07 -3.31
C GLU A 22 3.23 -14.07 -2.85
N GLY A 23 3.48 -13.82 -1.56
CA GLY A 23 4.82 -13.71 -1.01
C GLY A 23 5.56 -12.47 -1.49
N LEU A 24 6.89 -12.56 -1.57
CA LEU A 24 7.78 -11.48 -1.96
C LEU A 24 8.13 -11.58 -3.46
N LYS A 25 7.80 -10.53 -4.22
CA LYS A 25 8.12 -10.37 -5.64
C LYS A 25 9.16 -9.27 -5.80
N VAL A 26 10.41 -9.67 -5.99
CA VAL A 26 11.57 -8.78 -6.09
C VAL A 26 11.89 -8.52 -7.57
N GLU A 27 11.98 -7.25 -7.95
CA GLU A 27 12.30 -6.84 -9.32
C GLU A 27 13.66 -6.14 -9.44
N CYS A 28 14.50 -6.13 -8.40
CA CYS A 28 15.84 -5.57 -8.46
C CYS A 28 16.91 -6.40 -7.75
N SER A 29 18.14 -6.31 -8.26
CA SER A 29 19.33 -6.97 -7.70
C SER A 29 19.81 -6.36 -6.39
N HIS A 30 19.49 -5.10 -6.13
CA HIS A 30 19.85 -4.41 -4.89
C HIS A 30 19.03 -4.87 -3.69
N PHE A 31 17.92 -5.57 -3.89
CA PHE A 31 17.06 -5.97 -2.78
C PHE A 31 17.67 -7.14 -2.01
N GLY A 32 17.84 -6.97 -0.69
CA GLY A 32 18.32 -8.03 0.19
C GLY A 32 17.18 -8.68 0.96
N ARG A 33 16.67 -8.00 1.99
CA ARG A 33 15.72 -8.60 2.95
C ARG A 33 14.60 -7.64 3.34
N PHE A 34 13.39 -8.16 3.47
CA PHE A 34 12.25 -7.46 4.06
C PHE A 34 12.04 -7.90 5.51
N VAL A 35 12.06 -6.97 6.47
CA VAL A 35 11.89 -7.25 7.92
C VAL A 35 10.83 -6.29 8.51
N PRO A 36 9.55 -6.48 8.17
CA PRO A 36 8.48 -5.56 8.56
C PRO A 36 8.31 -5.44 10.08
N GLU A 37 8.57 -6.49 10.85
CA GLU A 37 8.51 -6.48 12.31
C GLU A 37 9.53 -5.54 12.97
N GLN A 38 10.62 -5.22 12.25
CA GLN A 38 11.62 -4.23 12.67
C GLN A 38 11.46 -2.90 11.93
N SER A 39 10.40 -2.73 11.12
CA SER A 39 10.19 -1.58 10.24
C SER A 39 11.42 -1.30 9.34
N LEU A 40 11.99 -2.36 8.75
CA LEU A 40 13.27 -2.30 8.05
C LEU A 40 13.27 -3.06 6.71
N VAL A 41 14.02 -2.53 5.75
CA VAL A 41 14.40 -3.20 4.50
C VAL A 41 15.92 -3.14 4.35
N ILE A 42 16.54 -4.25 3.99
CA ILE A 42 17.98 -4.33 3.70
C ILE A 42 18.18 -4.32 2.20
N TYR A 43 19.05 -3.44 1.72
CA TYR A 43 19.52 -3.41 0.34
C TYR A 43 21.02 -3.70 0.28
N TYR A 44 21.53 -4.01 -0.91
CA TYR A 44 22.95 -4.08 -1.23
C TYR A 44 23.29 -2.95 -2.20
N ASN A 45 24.41 -2.25 -1.95
CA ASN A 45 24.96 -1.30 -2.94
C ASN A 45 25.77 -2.03 -4.02
N ASP A 46 26.31 -1.28 -4.97
CA ASP A 46 27.09 -1.83 -6.08
C ASP A 46 28.43 -2.47 -5.64
N LEU A 47 28.87 -2.24 -4.40
CA LEU A 47 30.03 -2.87 -3.77
C LEU A 47 29.68 -4.14 -2.98
N GLY A 48 28.38 -4.49 -2.89
CA GLY A 48 27.89 -5.63 -2.12
C GLY A 48 27.75 -5.37 -0.62
N GLU A 49 27.82 -4.11 -0.17
CA GLU A 49 27.66 -3.75 1.24
C GLU A 49 26.18 -3.63 1.61
N GLU A 50 25.82 -4.06 2.82
CA GLU A 50 24.46 -3.97 3.35
C GLU A 50 24.10 -2.55 3.75
N ILE A 51 23.00 -2.04 3.20
CA ILE A 51 22.40 -0.75 3.52
C ILE A 51 21.03 -0.99 4.18
N PRO A 52 20.93 -0.84 5.51
CA PRO A 52 19.64 -0.84 6.19
C PRO A 52 18.89 0.46 5.92
N VAL A 53 17.62 0.34 5.51
CA VAL A 53 16.73 1.48 5.22
C VAL A 53 15.43 1.29 5.98
N ARG A 54 14.91 2.38 6.58
CA ARG A 54 13.63 2.31 7.29
C ARG A 54 12.51 2.02 6.30
N LEU A 55 11.62 1.11 6.69
CA LEU A 55 10.49 0.73 5.85
C LEU A 55 9.59 1.92 5.52
N ASP A 56 9.43 2.87 6.43
CA ASP A 56 8.60 4.07 6.20
C ASP A 56 9.15 4.97 5.08
N ASP A 57 10.46 4.94 4.83
CA ASP A 57 11.10 5.81 3.82
C ASP A 57 10.95 5.24 2.41
N VAL A 58 10.73 3.93 2.28
CA VAL A 58 10.73 3.22 0.99
C VAL A 58 9.47 2.41 0.73
N GLY A 59 8.67 2.15 1.75
CA GLY A 59 7.55 1.23 1.75
C GLY A 59 6.21 1.90 1.97
N GLN A 60 5.21 1.44 1.24
CA GLN A 60 3.81 1.81 1.42
C GLN A 60 2.96 0.56 1.61
N ALA A 61 2.07 0.60 2.60
CA ALA A 61 1.00 -0.36 2.76
C ALA A 61 -0.13 0.02 1.81
N CYS A 62 -0.50 -0.92 0.94
CA CYS A 62 -1.48 -0.74 -0.11
C CYS A 62 -2.66 -1.70 0.07
N TYR A 63 -3.83 -1.22 -0.33
CA TYR A 63 -5.10 -1.93 -0.24
C TYR A 63 -5.76 -1.93 -1.62
N LYS A 64 -6.31 -3.07 -2.00
CA LYS A 64 -7.16 -3.21 -3.19
C LYS A 64 -8.57 -3.55 -2.75
N PHE A 65 -9.53 -2.80 -3.26
CA PHE A 65 -10.94 -3.01 -3.01
C PHE A 65 -11.75 -2.53 -4.20
N THR A 66 -13.03 -2.89 -4.23
CA THR A 66 -13.90 -2.61 -5.36
C THR A 66 -15.01 -1.66 -4.93
N CYS A 67 -15.36 -0.72 -5.80
CA CYS A 67 -16.53 0.12 -5.57
C CYS A 67 -17.82 -0.74 -5.58
N PRO A 68 -18.68 -0.65 -4.56
CA PRO A 68 -19.90 -1.45 -4.50
C PRO A 68 -20.98 -1.03 -5.50
N ILE A 69 -20.83 0.15 -6.13
CA ILE A 69 -21.82 0.73 -7.05
C ILE A 69 -21.49 0.40 -8.51
N CYS A 70 -20.23 0.62 -8.93
CA CYS A 70 -19.81 0.41 -10.32
C CYS A 70 -18.83 -0.74 -10.52
N SER A 71 -18.49 -1.48 -9.47
CA SER A 71 -17.54 -2.60 -9.50
C SER A 71 -16.13 -2.24 -9.98
N GLU A 72 -15.75 -0.96 -9.94
CA GLU A 72 -14.42 -0.52 -10.33
C GLU A 72 -13.38 -0.81 -9.24
N ASN A 73 -12.19 -1.27 -9.65
CA ASN A 73 -11.08 -1.52 -8.74
C ASN A 73 -10.39 -0.23 -8.31
N ILE A 74 -10.07 -0.17 -7.02
CA ILE A 74 -9.44 0.97 -6.37
C ILE A 74 -8.21 0.48 -5.65
N GLU A 75 -7.11 1.21 -5.82
CA GLU A 75 -5.87 0.97 -5.10
C GLU A 75 -5.58 2.18 -4.22
N ALA A 76 -5.39 1.97 -2.93
CA ALA A 76 -5.04 3.02 -1.98
C ALA A 76 -3.76 2.62 -1.23
N CYS A 77 -2.74 3.48 -1.28
CA CYS A 77 -1.44 3.24 -0.64
C CYS A 77 -1.12 4.35 0.36
N ALA A 78 -0.50 4.00 1.48
CA ALA A 78 0.01 4.95 2.45
C ALA A 78 1.30 4.43 3.10
N THR A 79 2.22 5.35 3.38
CA THR A 79 3.33 5.06 4.29
C THR A 79 2.78 4.74 5.68
N MET A 80 3.44 3.85 6.42
CA MET A 80 3.02 3.59 7.80
C MET A 80 3.08 4.86 8.65
N GLY A 81 2.03 5.09 9.44
CA GLY A 81 1.87 6.31 10.24
C GLY A 81 1.32 7.52 9.48
N ALA A 82 1.17 7.45 8.15
CA ALA A 82 0.53 8.53 7.40
C ALA A 82 -0.98 8.61 7.69
N HIS A 83 -1.51 9.84 7.76
CA HIS A 83 -2.94 10.10 7.90
C HIS A 83 -3.68 10.18 6.56
N GLN A 84 -2.95 10.17 5.45
CA GLN A 84 -3.49 10.32 4.10
C GLN A 84 -3.03 9.17 3.20
N TYR A 85 -3.91 8.78 2.29
CA TYR A 85 -3.66 7.73 1.30
C TYR A 85 -3.54 8.35 -0.08
N TYR A 86 -2.57 7.86 -0.84
CA TYR A 86 -2.54 8.05 -2.27
C TYR A 86 -3.50 7.04 -2.92
N VAL A 87 -4.56 7.53 -3.55
CA VAL A 87 -5.60 6.70 -4.15
C VAL A 87 -5.52 6.76 -5.68
N LYS A 88 -5.47 5.60 -6.32
CA LYS A 88 -5.52 5.43 -7.76
C LYS A 88 -6.86 4.78 -8.14
N THR A 89 -7.72 5.56 -8.79
CA THR A 89 -9.04 5.12 -9.27
C THR A 89 -9.57 6.02 -10.39
N ASN A 90 -10.43 5.49 -11.26
CA ASN A 90 -11.29 6.24 -12.17
C ASN A 90 -12.75 6.29 -11.66
N CYS A 91 -13.02 5.79 -10.46
CA CYS A 91 -14.36 5.66 -9.89
C CYS A 91 -14.87 7.01 -9.44
N THR A 92 -15.94 7.48 -10.09
CA THR A 92 -16.60 8.75 -9.75
C THR A 92 -17.38 8.69 -8.43
N HIS A 93 -17.68 7.49 -7.93
CA HIS A 93 -18.41 7.30 -6.67
C HIS A 93 -17.48 7.41 -5.47
N PHE A 94 -16.17 7.25 -5.63
CA PHE A 94 -15.21 7.27 -4.54
C PHE A 94 -15.02 8.70 -4.01
N ILE A 95 -15.22 8.89 -2.71
CA ILE A 95 -15.08 10.21 -2.07
C ILE A 95 -13.80 10.27 -1.24
N THR A 96 -13.64 9.33 -0.30
CA THR A 96 -12.52 9.37 0.64
C THR A 96 -12.29 7.99 1.24
N LEU A 97 -11.06 7.78 1.70
CA LEU A 97 -10.67 6.66 2.54
C LEU A 97 -10.18 7.21 3.88
N ARG A 98 -10.59 6.60 5.00
CA ARG A 98 -10.23 7.03 6.35
C ARG A 98 -9.80 5.85 7.19
N ARG A 99 -8.80 6.06 8.05
CA ARG A 99 -8.45 5.14 9.13
C ARG A 99 -9.27 5.52 10.36
N GLY A 100 -10.15 4.64 10.80
CA GLY A 100 -10.96 4.77 11.99
C GLY A 100 -10.28 4.20 13.23
N GLU A 101 -11.05 4.08 14.31
CA GLU A 101 -10.60 3.45 15.56
C GLU A 101 -10.29 1.95 15.32
N ASN A 102 -9.26 1.43 16.01
CA ASN A 102 -8.74 0.06 15.85
C ASN A 102 -8.11 -0.25 14.49
N ASP A 103 -7.54 0.75 13.81
CA ASP A 103 -6.85 0.60 12.51
C ASP A 103 -7.70 0.08 11.36
N LYS A 104 -9.03 0.09 11.54
CA LYS A 104 -9.99 -0.21 10.50
C LYS A 104 -9.96 0.89 9.45
N ILE A 105 -9.92 0.50 8.19
CA ILE A 105 -9.95 1.45 7.08
C ILE A 105 -11.35 1.40 6.48
N THR A 106 -11.94 2.56 6.24
CA THR A 106 -13.26 2.69 5.64
C THR A 106 -13.19 3.59 4.42
N ALA A 107 -13.61 3.07 3.27
CA ALA A 107 -13.86 3.83 2.06
C ALA A 107 -15.31 4.33 2.08
N ILE A 108 -15.53 5.57 1.65
CA ILE A 108 -16.87 6.15 1.52
C ILE A 108 -17.17 6.38 0.04
N PHE A 109 -18.30 5.85 -0.41
CA PHE A 109 -18.80 6.00 -1.77
C PHE A 109 -20.17 6.65 -1.82
N TYR A 110 -20.41 7.55 -2.77
CA TYR A 110 -21.72 8.17 -2.96
C TYR A 110 -22.32 7.75 -4.31
N ASP A 111 -23.63 7.49 -4.33
CA ASP A 111 -24.37 7.29 -5.59
C ASP A 111 -24.85 8.62 -6.19
N SER A 112 -25.52 8.55 -7.34
CA SER A 112 -26.10 9.71 -8.03
C SER A 112 -27.22 10.43 -7.25
N PHE A 113 -27.73 9.81 -6.19
CA PHE A 113 -28.75 10.37 -5.30
C PHE A 113 -28.15 10.87 -3.97
N ASN A 114 -26.81 10.91 -3.87
CA ASN A 114 -26.06 11.34 -2.69
C ASN A 114 -26.26 10.44 -1.46
N ASN A 115 -26.61 9.17 -1.66
CA ASN A 115 -26.61 8.15 -0.60
C ASN A 115 -25.20 7.68 -0.31
N ALA A 116 -24.84 7.58 0.97
CA ALA A 116 -23.52 7.17 1.42
C ALA A 116 -23.41 5.65 1.61
N TYR A 117 -22.37 5.04 1.04
CA TYR A 117 -22.02 3.62 1.16
C TYR A 117 -20.62 3.49 1.77
N PRO A 118 -20.52 3.32 3.11
CA PRO A 118 -19.26 3.01 3.74
C PRO A 118 -18.89 1.54 3.52
N VAL A 119 -17.64 1.27 3.14
CA VAL A 119 -17.10 -0.07 2.93
C VAL A 119 -15.84 -0.23 3.76
N GLU A 120 -15.76 -1.28 4.57
CA GLU A 120 -14.54 -1.65 5.29
C GLU A 120 -13.52 -2.21 4.29
N VAL A 121 -12.31 -1.65 4.30
CA VAL A 121 -11.18 -2.04 3.47
C VAL A 121 -10.20 -2.78 4.36
N GLY A 122 -9.98 -4.07 4.10
CA GLY A 122 -9.24 -4.96 5.00
C GLY A 122 -9.51 -6.41 4.71
#